data_AF-A0A2E0Q6H6-F1
#
_entry.id   AF-A0A2E0Q6H6-F1
#
_cell.length_a   1.000
_cell.length_b   1.000
_cell.length_c   1.000
_cell.angle_alpha   90.00
_cell.angle_beta   90.00
_cell.angle_gamma   90.00
#
_symmetry.space_group_name_H-M   'P 1'
#
loop_
_entity.id
_entity.type
_entity.pdbx_description
1 polymer ?
#
loop_
_entity_poly.entity_id
_entity_poly.type
_entity_poly.pdbx_seq_one_letter_code
_entity_poly.pdbx_strand_id
1 'polypeptide(L)'
;MNEQDAGTPLYQSRCARMRIESGLDELRCIHLTEGPTLRWYAGCCDTPLFNSYKNGKIPYVTTLVGNCDEGLRTRLLGEPIGHLFVDDDPACTGPVRRLSMNTLMRRFFVRMVRDIVSGDRRRSALFDPETLEPIAAPAHARKEEIAHVG
;
A
#
# COMPACT_ATOMS: atom_id res chain seq x y z
N MET A 1 -14.15 -18.26 10.84
CA MET A 1 -13.34 -17.20 10.21
C MET A 1 -11.93 -17.74 10.19
N ASN A 2 -11.44 -18.08 9.00
CA ASN A 2 -10.06 -18.56 8.88
C ASN A 2 -9.14 -17.34 9.04
N GLU A 3 -7.88 -17.53 9.44
CA GLU A 3 -6.90 -16.44 9.60
C GLU A 3 -6.73 -15.62 8.30
N GLN A 4 -7.09 -16.20 7.14
CA GLN A 4 -7.09 -15.58 5.82
C GLN A 4 -8.21 -14.54 5.61
N ASP A 5 -9.26 -14.54 6.44
CA ASP A 5 -10.40 -13.61 6.36
C ASP A 5 -10.25 -12.40 7.31
N ALA A 6 -9.16 -12.35 8.10
CA ALA A 6 -8.95 -11.32 9.10
C ALA A 6 -8.31 -10.06 8.49
N GLY A 7 -9.15 -9.18 7.96
CA GLY A 7 -8.77 -7.86 7.46
C GLY A 7 -8.32 -7.85 5.99
N THR A 8 -7.67 -6.76 5.59
CA THR A 8 -7.27 -6.55 4.19
C THR A 8 -5.87 -7.11 3.93
N PRO A 9 -5.69 -7.99 2.94
CA PRO A 9 -4.39 -8.57 2.64
C PRO A 9 -3.49 -7.55 1.92
N LEU A 10 -2.31 -7.31 2.51
CA LEU A 10 -1.36 -6.28 2.07
C LEU A 10 0.01 -6.87 1.77
N TYR A 11 0.63 -6.39 0.68
CA TYR A 11 2.00 -6.74 0.32
C TYR A 11 2.88 -5.49 0.19
N GLN A 12 3.89 -5.35 1.06
CA GLN A 12 4.82 -4.23 1.00
C GLN A 12 6.07 -4.57 0.17
N SER A 13 6.33 -3.74 -0.84
CA SER A 13 7.45 -3.88 -1.76
C SER A 13 8.19 -2.55 -1.98
N ARG A 14 9.26 -2.60 -2.80
CA ARG A 14 10.03 -1.42 -3.20
C ARG A 14 9.30 -0.72 -4.34
N CYS A 15 9.13 0.60 -4.28
CA CYS A 15 8.50 1.36 -5.38
C CYS A 15 9.20 1.13 -6.73
N ALA A 16 10.52 0.94 -6.73
CA ALA A 16 11.29 0.73 -7.94
C ALA A 16 11.00 -0.57 -8.69
N ARG A 17 10.26 -1.51 -8.06
CA ARG A 17 9.92 -2.81 -8.65
C ARG A 17 8.47 -2.92 -9.11
N MET A 18 7.68 -1.86 -9.00
CA MET A 18 6.33 -1.85 -9.56
C MET A 18 6.33 -1.23 -10.95
N ARG A 19 5.41 -1.69 -11.78
CA ARG A 19 5.07 -1.08 -13.07
C ARG A 19 3.56 -1.10 -13.21
N ILE A 20 3.00 0.00 -13.73
CA ILE A 20 1.61 0.07 -14.13
C ILE A 20 1.59 -0.23 -15.63
N GLU A 21 0.91 -1.30 -16.03
CA GLU A 21 0.89 -1.73 -17.43
C GLU A 21 -0.19 -1.01 -18.23
N SER A 22 -1.28 -0.61 -17.58
CA SER A 22 -2.42 0.10 -18.19
C SER A 22 -3.21 0.90 -17.14
N GLY A 23 -4.01 1.87 -17.58
CA GLY A 23 -4.92 2.63 -16.71
C GLY A 23 -4.24 3.66 -15.82
N LEU A 24 -3.08 4.18 -16.24
CA LEU A 24 -2.35 5.22 -15.51
C LEU A 24 -3.13 6.54 -15.45
N ASP A 25 -3.86 6.85 -16.52
CA ASP A 25 -4.76 8.00 -16.68
C ASP A 25 -5.99 7.93 -15.75
N GLU A 26 -6.42 6.71 -15.40
CA GLU A 26 -7.50 6.49 -14.44
C GLU A 26 -6.99 6.37 -12.99
N LEU A 27 -5.68 6.44 -12.76
CA LEU A 27 -5.12 6.33 -11.41
C LEU A 27 -5.38 7.62 -10.63
N ARG A 28 -6.02 7.49 -9.48
CA ARG A 28 -6.32 8.60 -8.57
C ARG A 28 -5.68 8.35 -7.20
N CYS A 29 -5.53 9.40 -6.39
CA CYS A 29 -5.14 9.22 -5.00
C CYS A 29 -5.84 10.20 -4.04
N ILE A 30 -5.95 9.79 -2.78
CA ILE A 30 -6.47 10.59 -1.67
C ILE A 30 -5.55 10.49 -0.46
N HIS A 31 -5.61 11.48 0.43
CA HIS A 31 -5.11 11.35 1.79
C HIS A 31 -6.06 10.49 2.62
N LEU A 32 -5.59 9.33 3.09
CA LEU A 32 -6.41 8.39 3.87
C LEU A 32 -6.68 8.88 5.29
N THR A 33 -5.73 9.62 5.85
CA THR A 33 -5.78 10.19 7.20
C THR A 33 -5.22 11.60 7.18
N GLU A 34 -5.25 12.31 8.31
CA GLU A 34 -4.47 13.53 8.50
C GLU A 34 -2.93 13.29 8.41
N GLY A 35 -2.53 12.02 8.40
CA GLY A 35 -1.15 11.58 8.27
C GLY A 35 -0.62 11.59 6.83
N PRO A 36 0.65 11.17 6.65
CA PRO A 36 1.33 11.26 5.37
C PRO A 36 1.05 10.07 4.44
N THR A 37 -0.05 9.34 4.64
CA THR A 37 -0.38 8.14 3.85
C THR A 37 -1.30 8.51 2.71
N LEU A 38 -0.88 8.18 1.48
CA LEU A 38 -1.73 8.25 0.30
C LEU A 38 -2.33 6.89 0.02
N ARG A 39 -3.62 6.89 -0.33
CA ARG A 39 -4.31 5.75 -0.93
C ARG A 39 -4.48 6.00 -2.42
N TRP A 40 -3.98 5.08 -3.22
CA TRP A 40 -4.13 5.06 -4.67
C TRP A 40 -5.25 4.10 -5.06
N TYR A 41 -6.11 4.51 -5.98
CA TYR A 41 -7.28 3.75 -6.40
C TYR A 41 -7.55 3.94 -7.91
N ALA A 42 -8.29 3.01 -8.50
CA ALA A 42 -8.75 3.12 -9.88
C ALA A 42 -9.99 4.03 -9.93
N GLY A 43 -9.93 5.15 -10.64
CA GLY A 43 -11.01 6.13 -10.72
C GLY A 43 -12.26 5.64 -11.45
N CYS A 44 -12.17 4.57 -12.25
CA CYS A 44 -13.31 4.02 -12.97
C CYS A 44 -14.28 3.21 -12.09
N CYS A 45 -13.83 2.73 -10.93
CA CYS A 45 -14.60 1.85 -10.05
C CYS A 45 -14.27 2.00 -8.56
N ASP A 46 -13.53 3.04 -8.20
CA ASP A 46 -13.06 3.35 -6.86
C ASP A 46 -12.29 2.23 -6.13
N THR A 47 -11.79 1.24 -6.88
CA THR A 47 -11.09 0.09 -6.30
C THR A 47 -9.74 0.51 -5.72
N PRO A 48 -9.47 0.32 -4.42
CA PRO A 48 -8.19 0.70 -3.83
C PRO A 48 -7.08 -0.28 -4.25
N LEU A 49 -5.94 0.25 -4.67
CA LEU A 49 -4.84 -0.51 -5.29
C LEU A 49 -3.56 -0.49 -4.45
N PHE A 50 -3.15 0.69 -3.99
CA PHE A 50 -1.87 0.89 -3.31
C PHE A 50 -1.96 1.88 -2.15
N ASN A 51 -1.04 1.74 -1.20
CA ASN A 51 -0.71 2.78 -0.23
C ASN A 51 0.75 3.18 -0.39
N SER A 52 1.05 4.46 -0.24
CA SER A 52 2.40 4.98 -0.23
C SER A 52 2.56 6.10 0.79
N TYR A 53 3.79 6.55 0.98
CA TYR A 53 4.01 7.86 1.58
C TYR A 53 3.51 8.98 0.66
N LYS A 54 3.30 10.17 1.24
CA LYS A 54 2.81 11.37 0.54
C LYS A 54 3.63 11.82 -0.66
N ASN A 55 4.86 11.32 -0.81
CA ASN A 55 5.74 11.57 -1.95
C ASN A 55 6.77 10.45 -2.08
N GLY A 56 7.50 10.44 -3.20
CA GLY A 56 8.55 9.47 -3.52
C GLY A 56 9.84 9.61 -2.71
N LYS A 57 9.90 10.49 -1.70
CA LYS A 57 11.08 10.62 -0.83
C LYS A 57 11.24 9.40 0.08
N ILE A 58 10.13 8.76 0.45
CA ILE A 58 10.08 7.52 1.23
C ILE A 58 9.60 6.37 0.32
N PRO A 59 10.51 5.57 -0.26
CA PRO A 59 10.22 4.63 -1.34
C PRO A 59 9.67 3.28 -0.86
N TYR A 60 8.47 3.25 -0.28
CA TYR A 60 7.67 2.02 -0.21
C TYR A 60 6.34 2.15 -0.93
N VAL A 61 5.86 1.01 -1.38
CA VAL A 61 4.49 0.82 -1.82
C VAL A 61 3.94 -0.40 -1.10
N THR A 62 2.73 -0.28 -0.58
CA THR A 62 1.95 -1.39 -0.04
C THR A 62 0.81 -1.67 -0.99
N THR A 63 0.85 -2.81 -1.66
CA THR A 63 -0.17 -3.23 -2.61
C THR A 63 -1.32 -3.93 -1.87
N LEU A 64 -2.56 -3.56 -2.18
CA LEU A 64 -3.74 -4.29 -1.76
C LEU A 64 -3.89 -5.51 -2.67
N VAL A 65 -3.52 -6.68 -2.16
CA VAL A 65 -3.50 -7.92 -2.95
C VAL A 65 -4.80 -8.71 -2.84
N GLY A 66 -5.83 -8.13 -2.20
CA GLY A 66 -7.18 -8.70 -2.15
C GLY A 66 -7.88 -8.68 -3.51
N ASN A 67 -7.47 -7.77 -4.39
CA ASN A 67 -7.99 -7.65 -5.76
C ASN A 67 -7.30 -8.60 -6.75
N CYS A 68 -6.31 -9.39 -6.29
CA CYS A 68 -5.57 -10.32 -7.13
C CYS A 68 -6.19 -11.72 -7.07
N ASP A 69 -5.93 -12.53 -8.11
CA ASP A 69 -6.26 -13.95 -8.10
C ASP A 69 -5.67 -14.64 -6.86
N GLU A 70 -6.52 -15.32 -6.09
CA GLU A 70 -6.15 -15.92 -4.81
C GLU A 70 -5.10 -17.03 -4.98
N GLY A 71 -5.26 -17.89 -5.99
CA GLY A 71 -4.33 -18.99 -6.25
C GLY A 71 -2.93 -18.50 -6.61
N LEU A 72 -2.85 -17.49 -7.47
CA LEU A 72 -1.60 -16.86 -7.86
C LEU A 72 -0.95 -16.10 -6.69
N ARG A 73 -1.75 -15.38 -5.91
CA ARG A 73 -1.30 -14.67 -4.71
C ARG A 73 -0.63 -15.63 -3.72
N THR A 74 -1.31 -16.72 -3.35
CA THR A 74 -0.79 -17.72 -2.41
C THR A 74 0.49 -18.36 -2.94
N ARG A 75 0.53 -18.69 -4.24
CA ARG A 75 1.72 -19.28 -4.87
C ARG A 75 2.93 -18.34 -4.89
N LEU A 76 2.73 -17.04 -5.15
CA LEU A 76 3.83 -16.09 -5.35
C LEU A 76 4.28 -15.39 -4.07
N LEU A 77 3.36 -15.07 -3.16
CA LEU A 77 3.65 -14.30 -1.95
C LEU A 77 3.78 -15.18 -0.71
N GLY A 78 3.20 -16.38 -0.73
CA GLY A 78 3.10 -17.26 0.42
C GLY A 78 2.15 -16.73 1.49
N GLU A 79 2.21 -17.34 2.67
CA GLU A 79 1.39 -16.96 3.82
C GLU A 79 1.76 -15.57 4.38
N PRO A 80 0.77 -14.81 4.90
CA PRO A 80 1.02 -13.56 5.59
C PRO A 80 2.05 -13.71 6.72
N ILE A 81 2.99 -12.77 6.80
CA ILE A 81 4.01 -12.75 7.86
C ILE A 81 3.45 -12.29 9.22
N GLY A 82 2.22 -11.76 9.23
CA GLY A 82 1.45 -11.38 10.41
C GLY A 82 0.51 -10.19 10.15
N HIS A 83 -0.21 -9.80 11.19
CA HIS A 83 -1.30 -8.84 11.18
C HIS A 83 -0.91 -7.59 11.97
N LEU A 84 -1.32 -6.43 11.46
CA LEU A 84 -1.15 -5.12 12.10
C LEU A 84 -2.53 -4.54 12.42
N PHE A 85 -2.57 -3.58 13.34
CA PHE A 85 -3.82 -2.89 13.72
C PHE A 85 -4.93 -3.82 14.24
N VAL A 86 -4.53 -4.98 14.79
CA VAL A 86 -5.48 -6.00 15.31
C VAL A 86 -6.35 -5.43 16.43
N ASP A 87 -5.81 -4.53 17.25
CA ASP A 87 -6.54 -3.89 18.35
C ASP A 87 -7.52 -2.82 17.86
N ASP A 88 -7.40 -2.37 16.60
CA ASP A 88 -8.29 -1.38 15.99
C ASP A 88 -9.50 -2.05 15.31
N ASP A 89 -9.52 -3.37 15.19
CA ASP A 89 -10.62 -4.15 14.63
C ASP A 89 -11.38 -4.93 15.73
N PRO A 90 -12.50 -4.40 16.25
CA PRO A 90 -13.29 -5.09 17.27
C PRO A 90 -13.96 -6.37 16.75
N ALA A 91 -14.05 -6.58 15.43
CA ALA A 91 -14.58 -7.82 14.84
C ALA A 91 -13.52 -8.93 14.78
N CYS A 92 -12.23 -8.60 14.94
CA CYS A 92 -11.14 -9.57 15.00
C CYS A 92 -11.13 -10.29 16.36
N THR A 93 -11.98 -11.32 16.47
CA THR A 93 -12.17 -12.12 17.70
C THR A 93 -11.32 -13.38 17.77
N GLY A 94 -10.67 -13.77 16.67
CA GLY A 94 -9.86 -14.99 16.57
C GLY A 94 -8.37 -14.79 16.86
N PRO A 95 -7.62 -15.86 17.16
CA PRO A 95 -6.17 -15.77 17.29
C PRO A 95 -5.54 -15.50 15.92
N VAL A 96 -4.88 -14.34 15.77
CA VAL A 96 -4.12 -13.97 14.58
C VAL A 96 -2.65 -13.78 14.91
N ARG A 97 -1.75 -14.12 13.99
CA ARG A 97 -0.32 -13.86 14.17
C ARG A 97 -0.05 -12.36 14.16
N ARG A 98 0.17 -11.74 15.33
CA ARG A 98 0.51 -10.31 15.43
C ARG A 98 1.92 -10.02 14.90
N LEU A 99 2.04 -9.00 14.05
CA LEU A 99 3.32 -8.50 13.58
C LEU A 99 3.74 -7.28 14.40
N SER A 100 4.98 -7.28 14.89
CA SER A 100 5.54 -6.08 15.53
C SER A 100 5.82 -5.00 14.49
N MET A 101 5.27 -3.80 14.70
CA MET A 101 5.52 -2.63 13.85
C MET A 101 7.03 -2.34 13.71
N ASN A 102 7.80 -2.49 14.80
CA ASN A 102 9.26 -2.31 14.77
C ASN A 102 9.96 -3.31 13.85
N THR A 103 9.46 -4.55 13.78
CA THR A 103 10.00 -5.57 12.88
C THR A 103 9.75 -5.21 11.42
N LEU A 104 8.53 -4.72 11.11
CA LEU A 104 8.21 -4.23 9.76
C LEU A 104 9.08 -3.03 9.40
N MET A 105 9.16 -2.03 10.29
CA MET A 105 9.95 -0.81 10.07
C MET A 105 11.44 -1.11 9.87
N ARG A 106 12.03 -2.06 10.61
CA ARG A 106 13.41 -2.50 10.40
C ARG A 106 13.62 -3.11 9.02
N ARG A 107 12.71 -3.98 8.55
CA ARG A 107 12.77 -4.59 7.21
C ARG A 107 12.60 -3.54 6.11
N PHE A 108 11.70 -2.60 6.31
CA PHE A 108 11.48 -1.47 5.43
C PHE A 108 12.72 -0.56 5.34
N PHE A 109 13.31 -0.20 6.48
CA PHE A 109 14.45 0.72 6.56
C PHE A 109 15.64 0.27 5.70
N VAL A 110 15.98 -1.04 5.74
CA VAL A 110 17.05 -1.61 4.93
C VAL A 110 16.79 -1.44 3.43
N ARG A 111 15.54 -1.66 2.99
CA ARG A 111 15.13 -1.49 1.58
C ARG A 111 15.14 -0.02 1.18
N MET A 112 14.64 0.85 2.05
CA MET A 112 14.59 2.30 1.84
C MET A 112 15.99 2.89 1.62
N VAL A 113 16.95 2.57 2.50
CA VAL A 113 18.33 3.08 2.36
C VAL A 113 18.92 2.66 1.02
N ARG A 114 18.72 1.39 0.61
CA ARG A 114 19.15 0.90 -0.70
C ARG A 114 18.51 1.66 -1.86
N ASP A 115 17.20 1.91 -1.81
CA ASP A 115 16.47 2.65 -2.85
C ASP A 115 16.91 4.12 -2.96
N ILE A 116 17.27 4.74 -1.84
CA ILE A 116 17.78 6.12 -1.82
C ILE A 116 19.19 6.17 -2.42
N VAL A 117 20.10 5.30 -1.96
CA VAL A 117 21.51 5.30 -2.39
C VAL A 117 21.66 4.94 -3.86
N SER A 118 20.86 4.00 -4.37
CA SER A 118 20.88 3.60 -5.78
C SER A 118 20.12 4.57 -6.71
N GLY A 119 19.37 5.53 -6.15
CA GLY A 119 18.47 6.39 -6.93
C GLY A 119 17.19 5.69 -7.42
N ASP A 120 17.03 4.40 -7.15
CA ASP A 120 15.89 3.56 -7.55
C ASP A 120 14.54 4.16 -7.13
N ARG A 121 14.49 4.97 -6.06
CA ARG A 121 13.26 5.67 -5.64
C ARG A 121 12.58 6.49 -6.75
N ARG A 122 13.35 6.97 -7.74
CA ARG A 122 12.87 7.75 -8.89
C ARG A 122 12.19 6.90 -9.97
N ARG A 123 12.22 5.58 -9.84
CA ARG A 123 11.65 4.64 -10.81
C ARG A 123 10.22 4.21 -10.46
N SER A 124 9.65 4.79 -9.41
CA SER A 124 8.27 4.53 -9.01
C SER A 124 7.31 4.96 -10.11
N ALA A 125 6.33 4.12 -10.45
CA ALA A 125 5.26 4.50 -11.36
C ALA A 125 4.23 5.47 -10.72
N LEU A 126 4.32 5.71 -9.41
CA LEU A 126 3.39 6.56 -8.65
C LEU A 126 3.88 8.01 -8.46
N PHE A 127 5.15 8.28 -8.73
CA PHE A 127 5.76 9.58 -8.45
C PHE A 127 6.54 10.08 -9.66
N ASP A 128 6.50 11.38 -9.86
CA ASP A 128 7.31 12.03 -10.86
C ASP A 128 8.81 11.81 -10.55
N PRO A 129 9.62 11.37 -11.52
CA PRO A 129 11.00 10.97 -11.28
C PRO A 129 11.89 12.14 -10.84
N GLU A 130 11.57 13.38 -11.22
CA GLU A 130 12.37 14.56 -10.91
C GLU A 130 11.98 15.14 -9.56
N THR A 131 10.71 15.52 -9.43
CA THR A 131 10.13 16.23 -8.28
C THR A 131 9.84 15.30 -7.09
N LEU A 132 9.64 14.00 -7.34
CA LEU A 132 9.12 13.01 -6.38
C LEU A 132 7.69 13.27 -5.90
N GLU A 133 6.96 14.18 -6.52
CA GLU A 133 5.56 14.43 -6.19
C GLU A 133 4.64 13.35 -6.81
N PRO A 134 3.45 13.10 -6.23
CA PRO A 134 2.46 12.18 -6.80
C PRO A 134 2.11 12.54 -8.24
N ILE A 135 2.06 11.54 -9.14
CA ILE A 135 1.65 11.78 -10.54
C ILE A 135 0.16 12.14 -10.67
N ALA A 136 -0.65 11.74 -9.69
CA ALA A 136 -2.04 12.15 -9.55
C ALA A 136 -2.14 13.03 -8.30
N ALA A 137 -2.61 14.27 -8.45
CA ALA A 137 -2.77 15.19 -7.33
C ALA A 137 -3.71 14.58 -6.27
N PRO A 138 -3.32 14.50 -4.99
CA PRO A 138 -4.17 13.95 -3.95
C PRO A 138 -5.42 14.81 -3.77
N ALA A 139 -6.60 14.21 -3.94
CA ALA A 139 -7.82 14.87 -3.47
C ALA A 139 -7.85 14.80 -1.93
N HIS A 140 -8.28 15.88 -1.29
CA HIS A 140 -8.64 15.84 0.11
C HIS A 140 -9.98 15.11 0.21
N ALA A 141 -9.96 13.89 0.75
CA ALA A 141 -11.19 13.14 0.93
C ALA A 141 -12.17 13.96 1.79
N ARG A 142 -13.38 14.21 1.26
CA ARG A 142 -14.49 14.64 2.10
C ARG A 142 -14.86 13.44 2.97
N LYS A 143 -15.29 13.66 4.23
CA LYS A 143 -15.55 12.58 5.22
C LYS A 143 -16.39 11.41 4.69
N GLU A 144 -17.25 11.66 3.70
CA GLU A 144 -18.13 10.67 3.05
C GLU A 144 -17.39 9.75 2.05
N GLU A 145 -16.31 10.21 1.42
CA GLU A 145 -15.54 9.43 0.43
C GLU A 145 -14.63 8.36 1.09
N ILE A 146 -14.28 8.55 2.37
CA ILE A 146 -13.40 7.63 3.12
C ILE A 146 -14.07 6.27 3.36
N ALA A 147 -15.40 6.24 3.46
CA ALA A 147 -16.16 5.03 3.81
C ALA A 147 -16.15 3.94 2.71
N HIS A 148 -15.86 4.30 1.45
CA HIS A 148 -15.89 3.38 0.31
C HIS A 148 -14.50 2.93 -0.16
N VAL A 149 -13.42 3.49 0.42
CA VAL A 149 -12.03 3.26 -0.01
C VAL A 149 -11.16 2.69 1.16
N GLY A 150 -11.82 2.32 2.27
CA GLY A 150 -11.21 1.80 3.51
C GLY A 150 -10.56 0.43 3.35
#